data_AF-A0AAC9N7T5-F1
#
_entry.id   AF-A0AAC9N7T5-F1
#
_cell.length_a   1.000
_cell.length_b   1.000
_cell.length_c   1.000
_cell.angle_alpha   90.00
_cell.angle_beta   90.00
_cell.angle_gamma   90.00
#
_symmetry.space_group_name_H-M   'P 1'
#
loop_
_entity.id
_entity.type
_entity.pdbx_description
1 polymer ?
#
loop_
_entity_poly.entity_id
_entity_poly.type
_entity_poly.pdbx_seq_one_letter_code
_entity_poly.pdbx_strand_id
1 'polypeptide(L)'
;MALLAITIMSCSGGGGDDSPAPEPPPTTGGGGTTVTAPTYTANIKSIIDGNCVTCHNPSGENPNVLLQTYAQVSAKAADIKIRIEKPAGDPLVMPKGGKLSQANIDLINKWITNGMPEK
;
A
#
# COMPACT_ATOMS: atom_id res chain seq x y z
N MET A 1 -20.28 42.74 -48.77
CA MET A 1 -21.67 42.96 -48.28
C MET A 1 -22.14 41.66 -47.66
N ALA A 2 -22.54 41.55 -46.40
CA ALA A 2 -22.73 42.51 -45.34
C ALA A 2 -22.49 41.76 -44.01
N LEU A 3 -22.03 42.50 -43.01
CA LEU A 3 -21.99 42.07 -41.61
C LEU A 3 -23.40 41.73 -41.09
N LEU A 4 -23.47 40.82 -40.11
CA LEU A 4 -24.26 41.04 -38.91
C LEU A 4 -23.65 40.28 -37.72
N ALA A 5 -23.69 40.91 -36.55
CA ALA A 5 -23.02 40.52 -35.33
C ALA A 5 -23.99 40.54 -34.12
N ILE A 6 -23.55 39.93 -32.99
CA ILE A 6 -23.99 40.16 -31.59
C ILE A 6 -25.32 39.42 -31.23
N THR A 7 -25.55 38.71 -30.10
CA THR A 7 -25.25 38.89 -28.66
C THR A 7 -25.25 37.58 -27.84
N ILE A 8 -24.41 37.62 -26.79
CA ILE A 8 -24.44 36.94 -25.48
C ILE A 8 -25.78 36.38 -24.94
N MET A 9 -25.72 35.21 -24.30
CA MET A 9 -26.51 34.93 -23.09
C MET A 9 -25.76 33.97 -22.15
N SER A 10 -25.65 34.45 -20.92
CA SER A 10 -25.05 33.83 -19.75
C SER A 10 -25.87 32.66 -19.22
N CYS A 11 -25.21 31.65 -18.65
CA CYS A 11 -25.72 30.92 -17.49
C CYS A 11 -24.57 30.73 -16.49
N SER A 12 -24.68 31.49 -15.41
CA SER A 12 -23.93 31.35 -14.17
C SER A 12 -24.44 30.17 -13.34
N GLY A 13 -23.56 29.61 -12.50
CA GLY A 13 -23.97 29.18 -11.15
C GLY A 13 -23.83 27.69 -10.86
N GLY A 14 -22.86 27.37 -10.01
CA GLY A 14 -22.74 26.06 -9.38
C GLY A 14 -21.41 25.90 -8.65
N GLY A 15 -21.13 26.79 -7.70
CA GLY A 15 -20.09 26.54 -6.70
C GLY A 15 -20.46 25.29 -5.90
N GLY A 16 -19.52 24.37 -5.79
CA GLY A 16 -19.61 23.16 -5.01
C GLY A 16 -18.21 22.74 -4.60
N ASP A 17 -17.76 23.35 -3.52
CA ASP A 17 -16.86 22.76 -2.53
C ASP A 17 -15.64 21.99 -3.07
N ASP A 18 -14.58 22.76 -3.40
CA ASP A 18 -13.19 22.30 -3.37
C ASP A 18 -12.79 21.99 -1.90
N SER A 19 -13.43 20.97 -1.32
CA SER A 19 -12.82 20.25 -0.21
C SER A 19 -11.93 19.20 -0.84
N PRO A 20 -10.59 19.22 -0.61
CA PRO A 20 -9.79 18.08 -1.00
C PRO A 20 -10.42 16.86 -0.34
N ALA A 21 -10.86 15.90 -1.16
CA ALA A 21 -11.17 14.57 -0.66
C ALA A 21 -9.99 14.15 0.22
N PRO A 22 -10.20 13.55 1.41
CA PRO A 22 -9.10 13.07 2.20
C PRO A 22 -8.24 12.21 1.29
N GLU A 23 -6.99 12.63 1.12
CA GLU A 23 -6.04 11.91 0.26
C GLU A 23 -6.11 10.43 0.65
N PRO A 24 -6.22 9.50 -0.32
CA PRO A 24 -6.00 8.09 0.00
C PRO A 24 -4.65 7.99 0.72
N PRO A 25 -4.53 7.13 1.76
CA PRO A 25 -3.26 6.94 2.45
C PRO A 25 -2.16 6.70 1.40
N PRO A 26 -0.96 7.27 1.57
CA PRO A 26 0.03 7.35 0.51
C PRO A 26 0.25 5.96 -0.08
N THR A 27 -0.22 5.78 -1.31
CA THR A 27 0.12 4.63 -2.13
C THR A 27 1.55 4.87 -2.60
N THR A 28 2.53 4.56 -1.75
CA THR A 28 3.94 4.54 -2.16
C THR A 28 4.14 3.36 -3.10
N GLY A 29 3.76 3.56 -4.36
CA GLY A 29 3.82 2.58 -5.42
C GLY A 29 3.81 3.28 -6.78
N GLY A 30 4.79 4.17 -7.00
CA GLY A 30 5.00 4.76 -8.33
C GLY A 30 5.79 6.07 -8.29
N GLY A 31 7.12 6.01 -8.21
CA GLY A 31 7.97 7.20 -8.35
C GLY A 31 9.41 7.04 -7.86
N GLY A 32 10.27 6.42 -8.67
CA GLY A 32 11.70 6.78 -8.84
C GLY A 32 12.72 6.67 -7.70
N THR A 33 12.36 6.52 -6.43
CA THR A 33 13.35 6.49 -5.34
C THR A 33 13.54 5.08 -4.81
N THR A 34 14.67 4.47 -5.16
CA THR A 34 15.11 3.20 -4.59
C THR A 34 15.48 3.40 -3.13
N VAL A 35 14.65 2.90 -2.21
CA VAL A 35 14.97 2.89 -0.78
C VAL A 35 16.14 1.93 -0.55
N THR A 36 17.30 2.44 -0.14
CA THR A 36 18.52 1.65 0.08
C THR A 36 18.59 1.01 1.46
N ALA A 37 18.05 1.69 2.48
CA ALA A 37 17.99 1.22 3.85
C ALA A 37 16.56 1.33 4.39
N PRO A 38 15.64 0.45 3.94
CA PRO A 38 14.27 0.48 4.45
C PRO A 38 14.24 0.11 5.92
N THR A 39 13.35 0.74 6.68
CA THR A 39 13.10 0.45 8.10
C THR A 39 11.64 0.12 8.33
N TYR A 40 11.34 -0.57 9.44
CA TYR A 40 9.98 -1.02 9.69
C TYR A 40 9.02 0.16 9.78
N THR A 41 9.34 1.15 10.62
CA THR A 41 8.46 2.30 10.85
C THR A 41 8.29 3.18 9.62
N ALA A 42 9.35 3.35 8.81
CA ALA A 42 9.32 4.25 7.67
C ALA A 42 8.71 3.62 6.40
N ASN A 43 8.83 2.30 6.23
CA ASN A 43 8.55 1.67 4.93
C ASN A 43 7.68 0.41 5.03
N ILE A 44 7.95 -0.48 5.99
CA ILE A 44 7.33 -1.82 5.98
C ILE A 44 5.98 -1.81 6.69
N LYS A 45 5.81 -0.99 7.73
CA LYS A 45 4.59 -0.97 8.54
C LYS A 45 3.35 -0.71 7.70
N SER A 46 3.38 0.28 6.81
CA SER A 46 2.23 0.60 5.95
C SER A 46 1.88 -0.55 5.00
N ILE A 47 2.88 -1.27 4.47
CA ILE A 47 2.65 -2.45 3.63
C ILE A 47 1.99 -3.57 4.45
N ILE A 48 2.50 -3.85 5.65
CA ILE A 48 1.96 -4.91 6.51
C ILE A 48 0.54 -4.58 6.99
N ASP A 49 0.33 -3.34 7.46
CA ASP A 49 -0.99 -2.89 7.94
C ASP A 49 -2.04 -3.00 6.82
N GLY A 50 -1.72 -2.52 5.62
CA GLY A 50 -2.66 -2.47 4.49
C GLY A 50 -2.93 -3.82 3.83
N ASN A 51 -2.03 -4.80 3.94
CA ASN A 51 -2.11 -6.05 3.17
C ASN A 51 -2.19 -7.31 4.03
N CYS A 52 -1.82 -7.26 5.31
CA CYS A 52 -1.67 -8.45 6.14
C CYS A 52 -2.57 -8.40 7.37
N VAL A 53 -2.62 -7.25 8.06
CA VAL A 53 -3.26 -7.15 9.38
C VAL A 53 -4.75 -7.45 9.35
N THR A 54 -5.46 -7.20 8.24
CA THR A 54 -6.90 -7.52 8.11
C THR A 54 -7.24 -8.97 8.46
N CYS A 55 -6.39 -9.93 8.10
CA CYS A 55 -6.56 -11.35 8.49
C CYS A 55 -5.66 -11.77 9.65
N HIS A 56 -4.50 -11.12 9.82
CA HIS A 56 -3.47 -11.45 10.80
C HIS A 56 -3.53 -10.57 12.05
N ASN A 57 -4.72 -10.54 12.66
CA ASN A 57 -5.02 -9.85 13.90
C ASN A 57 -5.87 -10.75 14.83
N PRO A 58 -6.06 -10.41 16.12
CA PRO A 58 -6.74 -11.27 17.09
C PRO A 58 -8.19 -11.60 16.73
N SER A 59 -8.83 -10.80 15.88
CA SER A 59 -10.20 -10.96 15.40
C SER A 59 -10.27 -11.30 13.90
N GLY A 60 -9.13 -11.53 13.26
CA GLY A 60 -9.04 -11.83 11.84
C GLY A 60 -9.22 -13.32 11.53
N GLU A 61 -9.16 -13.66 10.25
CA GLU A 61 -9.31 -15.06 9.78
C GLU A 61 -8.19 -15.99 10.25
N ASN A 62 -7.02 -15.46 10.63
CA ASN A 62 -5.91 -16.25 11.15
C ASN A 62 -5.33 -15.61 12.43
N PRO A 63 -6.05 -15.74 13.56
CA PRO A 63 -5.68 -15.09 14.81
C PRO A 63 -4.45 -15.70 15.48
N ASN A 64 -3.97 -16.86 14.99
CA ASN A 64 -2.78 -17.54 15.50
C ASN A 64 -1.46 -16.92 14.99
N VAL A 65 -1.54 -16.06 13.97
CA VAL A 65 -0.40 -15.32 13.43
C VAL A 65 -0.76 -13.84 13.45
N LEU A 66 -0.25 -13.13 14.45
CA LEU A 66 -0.45 -11.69 14.60
C LEU A 66 0.69 -10.93 13.91
N LEU A 67 0.38 -9.84 13.21
CA LEU A 67 1.35 -9.03 12.46
C LEU A 67 1.21 -7.51 12.72
N GLN A 68 0.72 -7.12 13.91
CA GLN A 68 0.36 -5.73 14.23
C GLN A 68 1.54 -4.87 14.72
N THR A 69 2.63 -5.50 15.15
CA THR A 69 3.78 -4.83 15.76
C THR A 69 5.09 -5.24 15.08
N TYR A 70 6.12 -4.41 15.21
CA TYR A 70 7.46 -4.74 14.72
C TYR A 70 7.93 -6.12 15.19
N ALA A 71 7.85 -6.39 16.49
CA ALA A 71 8.31 -7.65 17.08
C ALA A 71 7.57 -8.87 16.50
N GLN A 72 6.27 -8.74 16.25
CA GLN A 72 5.47 -9.79 15.63
C GLN A 72 5.87 -10.02 14.16
N VAL A 73 6.09 -8.94 13.40
CA VAL A 73 6.45 -9.00 11.99
C VAL A 73 7.86 -9.54 11.81
N SER A 74 8.84 -9.05 12.56
CA SER A 74 10.23 -9.49 12.49
C SER A 74 10.38 -10.95 12.92
N ALA A 75 9.66 -11.39 13.96
CA ALA A 75 9.62 -12.80 14.37
C ALA A 75 9.04 -13.73 13.28
N LYS A 76 8.30 -13.19 12.31
CA LYS A 76 7.69 -13.93 11.20
C LYS A 76 8.29 -13.62 9.84
N ALA A 77 9.39 -12.88 9.77
CA ALA A 77 9.97 -12.44 8.50
C ALA A 77 10.29 -13.57 7.52
N ALA A 78 10.84 -14.70 8.01
CA ALA A 78 11.12 -15.85 7.17
C ALA A 78 9.83 -16.47 6.58
N ASP A 79 8.79 -16.62 7.40
CA ASP A 79 7.48 -17.12 6.95
C ASP A 79 6.84 -16.14 5.96
N ILE A 80 6.88 -14.83 6.25
CA ILE A 80 6.37 -13.77 5.38
C ILE A 80 7.04 -13.86 4.01
N LYS A 81 8.38 -13.92 3.97
CA LYS A 81 9.16 -14.06 2.73
C LYS A 81 8.70 -15.26 1.90
N ILE A 82 8.57 -16.43 2.53
CA ILE A 82 8.13 -17.66 1.86
C ILE A 82 6.74 -17.49 1.23
N ARG A 83 5.81 -16.81 1.92
CA ARG A 83 4.42 -16.65 1.47
C ARG A 83 4.27 -15.62 0.36
N ILE A 84 4.94 -14.47 0.47
CA ILE A 84 4.82 -13.38 -0.52
C ILE A 84 5.53 -13.70 -1.84
N GLU A 85 6.54 -14.58 -1.81
CA GLU A 85 7.28 -15.00 -3.00
C GLU A 85 6.59 -16.10 -3.80
N LYS A 86 5.53 -16.73 -3.27
CA LYS A 86 4.80 -17.78 -4.01
C LYS A 86 4.30 -17.29 -5.37
N PRO A 87 4.16 -18.20 -6.36
CA PRO A 87 3.53 -17.87 -7.63
C PRO A 87 2.10 -17.36 -7.45
N ALA A 88 1.64 -16.50 -8.35
CA ALA A 88 0.23 -16.11 -8.37
C ALA A 88 -0.65 -17.35 -8.59
N GLY A 89 -1.73 -17.47 -7.84
CA GLY A 89 -2.63 -18.64 -7.88
C GLY A 89 -2.22 -19.81 -6.98
N ASP A 90 -1.06 -19.76 -6.33
CA ASP A 90 -0.70 -20.73 -5.30
C ASP A 90 -1.64 -20.59 -4.09
N PRO A 91 -2.25 -21.67 -3.56
CA PRO A 91 -3.19 -21.58 -2.43
C PRO A 91 -2.56 -21.04 -1.14
N LEU A 92 -1.23 -21.00 -1.07
CA LEU A 92 -0.45 -20.52 0.06
C LEU A 92 0.16 -19.13 -0.18
N VAL A 93 -0.08 -18.50 -1.33
CA VAL A 93 0.33 -17.12 -1.57
C VAL A 93 -0.39 -16.20 -0.58
N MET A 94 0.34 -15.22 -0.08
CA MET A 94 -0.23 -14.15 0.73
C MET A 94 0.04 -12.79 0.09
N PRO A 95 -0.89 -11.83 0.19
CA PRO A 95 -2.22 -11.93 0.81
C PRO A 95 -3.20 -12.88 0.11
N LYS A 96 -4.23 -13.33 0.85
CA LYS A 96 -5.37 -14.04 0.24
C LYS A 96 -6.08 -13.07 -0.72
N GLY A 97 -6.29 -13.49 -1.96
CA GLY A 97 -6.94 -12.67 -3.00
C GLY A 97 -5.98 -12.10 -4.04
N GLY A 98 -4.67 -12.18 -3.82
CA GLY A 98 -3.69 -11.79 -4.84
C GLY A 98 -2.29 -11.59 -4.28
N LYS A 99 -1.29 -11.88 -5.12
CA LYS A 99 0.11 -11.62 -4.80
C LYS A 99 0.36 -10.12 -4.64
N LEU A 100 1.21 -9.73 -3.69
CA LEU A 100 1.71 -8.35 -3.59
C LEU A 100 2.34 -7.87 -4.90
N SER A 101 2.38 -6.55 -5.07
CA SER A 101 3.20 -5.95 -6.14
C SER A 101 4.67 -6.34 -5.96
N GLN A 102 5.39 -6.47 -7.08
CA GLN A 102 6.82 -6.83 -7.02
C GLN A 102 7.63 -5.80 -6.22
N ALA A 103 7.29 -4.50 -6.33
CA ALA A 103 7.95 -3.45 -5.57
C ALA A 103 7.81 -3.63 -4.04
N ASN A 104 6.62 -4.03 -3.55
CA ASN A 104 6.42 -4.30 -2.12
C ASN A 104 7.18 -5.55 -1.68
N ILE A 105 7.20 -6.59 -2.50
CA ILE A 105 7.98 -7.81 -2.24
C ILE A 105 9.47 -7.48 -2.13
N ASP A 106 9.99 -6.72 -3.09
CA ASP A 106 11.40 -6.33 -3.13
C ASP A 106 11.78 -5.46 -1.92
N LEU A 107 10.91 -4.54 -1.52
CA LEU A 107 11.14 -3.67 -0.36
C LEU A 107 11.15 -4.46 0.95
N ILE A 108 10.21 -5.40 1.14
CA ILE A 108 10.19 -6.31 2.29
C ILE A 108 11.44 -7.18 2.29
N ASN A 109 11.79 -7.80 1.16
CA ASN A 109 12.99 -8.64 1.03
C ASN A 109 14.27 -7.88 1.36
N LYS A 110 14.36 -6.62 0.92
CA LYS A 110 15.50 -5.76 1.24
C LYS A 110 15.57 -5.42 2.72
N TRP A 111 14.44 -5.10 3.35
CA TRP A 111 14.38 -4.89 4.80
C TRP A 111 14.81 -6.13 5.58
N ILE A 112 14.35 -7.33 5.17
CA ILE A 112 14.77 -8.60 5.77
C ILE A 112 16.28 -8.80 5.61
N THR A 113 16.81 -8.58 4.41
CA THR A 113 18.25 -8.73 4.10
C THR A 113 19.11 -7.75 4.90
N ASN A 114 18.61 -6.55 5.17
CA ASN A 114 19.29 -5.54 5.98
C ASN A 114 19.23 -5.81 7.49
N GLY A 115 18.72 -6.96 7.93
CA GLY A 115 18.63 -7.31 9.35
C GLY A 115 17.40 -6.76 10.05
N MET A 116 16.35 -6.40 9.28
CA MET A 116 15.06 -5.94 9.78
C MET A 116 15.15 -4.73 10.73
N PRO A 117 15.83 -3.62 10.38
CA PRO A 117 15.90 -2.45 11.26
C PRO A 117 14.50 -1.90 11.57
N GLU A 118 14.23 -1.61 12.85
CA GLU A 118 12.93 -1.08 13.26
C GLU A 118 12.76 0.38 12.84
N LYS A 119 13.80 1.21 13.03
CA LYS A 119 13.80 2.66 12.81
C LYS A 119 14.90 3.08 11.86
#